data_AF-A0A1I5KLE8-F1
#
_entry.id   AF-A0A1I5KLE8-F1
#
_cell.length_a   1.000
_cell.length_b   1.000
_cell.length_c   1.000
_cell.angle_alpha   90.00
_cell.angle_beta   90.00
_cell.angle_gamma   90.00
#
_symmetry.space_group_name_H-M   'P 1'
#
loop_
_entity.id
_entity.type
_entity.pdbx_description
1 polymer ?
#
loop_
_entity_poly.entity_id
_entity_poly.type
_entity_poly.pdbx_seq_one_letter_code
_entity_poly.pdbx_strand_id
1 'polypeptide(L)'
;MNDDDVRSVMAVAAAIDPYMPAADDDVIAVWVAMLHDVPAKVGAPAVHWYYRSDAYRDHRRTITPGDIFGYYKNAAKDWRQRRTAKEITAARAAIEAAPREIPSLSVLFARYHAERKGADPDIAEGEAAARRLYMGVACPHPTCRAQPGQQCTGYTGRPLRKTPAHPARMDAARIQHA
;
A
#
# COMPACT_ATOMS: atom_id res chain seq x y z
N MET A 1 -11.77 33.40 -3.17
CA MET A 1 -12.71 34.04 -4.13
C MET A 1 -12.34 35.50 -4.29
N ASN A 2 -12.48 36.04 -5.50
CA ASN A 2 -12.34 37.49 -5.72
C ASN A 2 -13.71 38.20 -5.58
N ASP A 3 -13.72 39.52 -5.72
CA ASP A 3 -14.94 40.34 -5.66
C ASP A 3 -16.05 39.87 -6.61
N ASP A 4 -15.72 39.60 -7.87
CA ASP A 4 -16.70 39.18 -8.89
C ASP A 4 -17.32 37.81 -8.55
N ASP A 5 -16.52 36.88 -8.03
CA ASP A 5 -16.97 35.59 -7.56
C ASP A 5 -17.97 35.75 -6.40
N VAL A 6 -17.64 36.61 -5.43
CA VAL A 6 -18.48 36.87 -4.25
C VAL A 6 -19.79 37.55 -4.65
N ARG A 7 -19.73 38.56 -5.52
CA ARG A 7 -20.93 39.21 -6.08
C ARG A 7 -21.85 38.20 -6.75
N SER A 8 -21.27 37.29 -7.53
CA SER A 8 -22.02 36.22 -8.21
C SER A 8 -22.67 35.26 -7.21
N VAL A 9 -21.95 34.84 -6.18
CA VAL A 9 -22.47 33.96 -5.12
C VAL A 9 -23.61 34.63 -4.35
N MET A 10 -23.45 35.90 -3.98
CA MET A 10 -24.49 36.67 -3.30
C MET A 10 -25.73 36.88 -4.18
N ALA A 11 -25.55 37.13 -5.49
CA ALA A 11 -26.66 37.23 -6.43
C ALA A 11 -27.46 35.93 -6.53
N VAL A 12 -26.78 34.76 -6.55
CA VAL A 12 -27.44 33.45 -6.51
C VAL A 12 -28.19 33.23 -5.20
N ALA A 13 -27.60 33.64 -4.06
CA ALA A 13 -28.26 33.54 -2.76
C ALA A 13 -29.50 34.44 -2.68
N ALA A 14 -29.41 35.69 -3.14
CA ALA A 14 -30.52 36.66 -3.17
C ALA A 14 -31.68 36.21 -4.08
N ALA A 15 -31.39 35.45 -5.15
CA ALA A 15 -32.43 34.86 -6.00
C ALA A 15 -33.26 33.78 -5.26
N ILE A 16 -32.74 33.20 -4.18
CA ILE A 16 -33.38 32.13 -3.40
C ILE A 16 -33.94 32.67 -2.08
N ASP A 17 -33.24 33.60 -1.45
CA ASP A 17 -33.54 34.14 -0.13
C ASP A 17 -33.81 35.65 -0.19
N PRO A 18 -35.08 36.06 -0.02
CA PRO A 18 -35.45 37.48 -0.09
C PRO A 18 -34.88 38.31 1.06
N TYR A 19 -34.35 37.69 2.12
CA TYR A 19 -33.71 38.38 3.25
C TYR A 19 -32.19 38.53 3.08
N MET A 20 -31.63 38.06 1.97
CA MET A 20 -30.20 38.20 1.69
C MET A 20 -29.80 39.70 1.70
N PRO A 21 -28.73 40.08 2.41
CA PRO A 21 -28.24 41.44 2.38
C PRO A 21 -27.84 41.85 0.95
N ALA A 22 -28.10 43.11 0.61
CA ALA A 22 -27.64 43.69 -0.64
C ALA A 22 -26.12 43.59 -0.73
N ALA A 23 -25.61 43.32 -1.93
CA ALA A 23 -24.17 43.25 -2.18
C ALA A 23 -23.61 44.68 -2.34
N ASP A 24 -23.59 45.45 -1.25
CA ASP A 24 -22.86 46.70 -1.18
C ASP A 24 -21.34 46.44 -1.05
N ASP A 25 -20.53 47.46 -1.34
CA ASP A 25 -19.08 47.29 -1.42
C ASP A 25 -18.45 46.88 -0.07
N ASP A 26 -19.02 47.32 1.06
CA ASP A 26 -18.53 46.97 2.40
C ASP A 26 -18.83 45.51 2.76
N VAL A 27 -20.05 45.03 2.47
CA VAL A 27 -20.46 43.64 2.65
C VAL A 27 -19.65 42.73 1.74
N ILE A 28 -19.45 43.12 0.48
CA ILE A 28 -18.61 42.36 -0.46
C ILE A 28 -17.18 42.26 0.06
N ALA A 29 -16.58 43.37 0.51
CA ALA A 29 -15.22 43.37 1.05
C ALA A 29 -15.06 42.40 2.23
N VAL A 30 -16.03 42.37 3.15
CA VAL A 30 -16.06 41.42 4.27
C VAL A 30 -16.16 39.98 3.77
N TRP A 31 -17.05 39.70 2.83
CA TRP A 31 -17.23 38.36 2.27
C TRP A 31 -15.99 37.87 1.52
N VAL A 32 -15.35 38.74 0.74
CA VAL A 32 -14.09 38.46 0.04
C VAL A 32 -12.99 38.12 1.03
N ALA A 33 -12.83 38.91 2.10
CA ALA A 33 -11.84 38.62 3.14
C ALA A 33 -12.08 37.25 3.80
N MET A 34 -13.34 36.90 4.09
CA MET A 34 -13.69 35.62 4.71
C MET A 34 -13.56 34.42 3.75
N LEU A 35 -13.73 34.63 2.44
CA LEU A 35 -13.75 33.59 1.42
C LEU A 35 -12.51 33.59 0.52
N HIS A 36 -11.44 34.32 0.87
CA HIS A 36 -10.26 34.47 0.03
C HIS A 36 -9.63 33.12 -0.34
N ASP A 37 -9.52 32.20 0.62
CA ASP A 37 -8.99 30.84 0.45
C ASP A 37 -9.97 29.84 -0.19
N VAL A 38 -11.23 30.23 -0.38
CA VAL A 38 -12.24 29.34 -0.95
C VAL A 38 -12.19 29.43 -2.48
N PRO A 39 -12.12 28.30 -3.21
CA PRO A 39 -12.19 28.31 -4.67
C PRO A 39 -13.56 28.77 -5.17
N ALA A 40 -13.60 29.65 -6.19
CA ALA A 40 -14.83 30.18 -6.80
C ALA A 40 -15.87 29.10 -7.15
N LYS A 41 -15.42 27.99 -7.74
CA LYS A 41 -16.25 26.84 -8.11
C LYS A 41 -17.05 26.20 -6.97
N VAL A 42 -16.73 26.51 -5.71
CA VAL A 42 -17.41 25.99 -4.52
C VAL A 42 -18.61 26.85 -4.12
N GLY A 43 -18.64 28.13 -4.51
CA GLY A 43 -19.63 29.10 -4.04
C GLY A 43 -21.07 28.70 -4.35
N ALA A 44 -21.42 28.57 -5.64
CA ALA A 44 -22.78 28.20 -6.03
C ALA A 44 -23.22 26.82 -5.48
N PRO A 45 -22.39 25.75 -5.52
CA PRO A 45 -22.73 24.49 -4.87
C PRO A 45 -23.00 24.62 -3.37
N ALA A 46 -22.23 25.42 -2.65
CA ALA A 46 -22.42 25.66 -1.23
C ALA A 46 -23.76 26.35 -0.94
N VAL A 47 -24.12 27.36 -1.73
CA VAL A 47 -25.42 28.05 -1.65
C VAL A 47 -26.57 27.07 -1.85
N HIS A 48 -26.51 26.28 -2.92
CA HIS A 48 -27.54 25.27 -3.19
C HIS A 48 -27.64 24.20 -2.09
N TRP A 49 -26.51 23.75 -1.56
CA TRP A 49 -26.48 22.77 -0.48
C TRP A 49 -27.12 23.35 0.79
N TYR A 50 -26.76 24.58 1.16
CA TYR A 50 -27.27 25.25 2.34
C TYR A 50 -28.79 25.42 2.32
N TYR A 51 -29.34 26.00 1.25
CA TYR A 51 -30.78 26.25 1.15
C TYR A 51 -31.62 24.97 1.01
N ARG A 52 -30.99 23.82 0.75
CA ARG A 52 -31.62 22.49 0.79
C ARG A 52 -31.44 21.76 2.12
N SER A 53 -30.56 22.25 3.00
CA SER A 53 -30.25 21.62 4.27
C SER A 53 -31.36 21.80 5.31
N ASP A 54 -31.39 20.91 6.29
CA ASP A 54 -32.33 21.03 7.42
C ASP A 54 -32.06 22.30 8.24
N ALA A 55 -30.80 22.75 8.31
CA ALA A 55 -30.45 24.01 8.98
C ALA A 55 -31.20 25.23 8.41
N TYR A 56 -31.42 25.27 7.09
CA TYR A 56 -32.26 26.31 6.49
C TYR A 56 -33.75 26.06 6.74
N ARG A 57 -34.21 24.81 6.65
CA ARG A 57 -35.63 24.46 6.84
C ARG A 57 -36.12 24.78 8.26
N ASP A 58 -35.29 24.51 9.25
CA ASP A 58 -35.63 24.59 10.68
C ASP A 58 -35.52 26.02 11.22
N HIS A 59 -34.53 26.78 10.74
CA HIS A 59 -34.22 28.11 11.29
C HIS A 59 -34.45 29.26 10.32
N ARG A 60 -34.66 28.99 9.03
CA ARG A 60 -34.89 29.99 7.97
C ARG A 60 -33.84 31.11 7.96
N ARG A 61 -32.62 30.81 8.41
CA ARG A 61 -31.52 31.77 8.45
C ARG A 61 -30.87 31.94 7.09
N THR A 62 -30.45 33.15 6.79
CA THR A 62 -29.70 33.47 5.56
C THR A 62 -28.30 32.86 5.61
N ILE A 63 -27.82 32.43 4.45
CA ILE A 63 -26.48 31.87 4.31
C ILE A 63 -25.41 32.90 4.68
N THR A 64 -24.39 32.45 5.39
CA THR A 64 -23.24 33.28 5.75
C THR A 64 -21.96 32.78 5.06
N PRO A 65 -20.89 33.60 4.98
CA PRO A 65 -19.58 33.14 4.51
C PRO A 65 -19.06 31.91 5.27
N GLY A 66 -19.36 31.85 6.57
CA GLY A 66 -18.97 30.72 7.42
C GLY A 66 -19.61 29.39 6.98
N ASP A 67 -20.86 29.43 6.52
CA ASP A 67 -21.54 28.24 6.00
C ASP A 67 -20.91 27.74 4.70
N ILE A 68 -20.51 28.66 3.81
CA ILE A 68 -19.80 28.35 2.55
C ILE A 68 -18.42 27.76 2.84
N PHE A 69 -17.67 28.36 3.77
CA PHE A 69 -16.38 27.83 4.20
C PHE A 69 -16.52 26.45 4.87
N GLY A 70 -17.55 26.26 5.69
CA GLY A 70 -17.88 24.97 6.30
C GLY A 70 -18.15 23.88 5.26
N TYR A 71 -18.93 24.19 4.23
CA TYR A 71 -19.15 23.30 3.09
C TYR A 71 -17.84 22.93 2.39
N TYR A 72 -16.99 23.91 2.09
CA TYR A 72 -15.68 23.68 1.47
C TYR A 72 -14.80 22.73 2.30
N LYS A 73 -14.69 22.98 3.61
CA LYS A 73 -13.89 22.17 4.52
C LYS A 73 -14.39 20.72 4.57
N ASN A 74 -15.71 20.52 4.61
CA ASN A 74 -16.31 19.18 4.60
C ASN A 74 -16.08 18.47 3.27
N ALA A 75 -16.29 19.14 2.14
CA ALA A 75 -16.02 18.59 0.81
C ALA A 75 -14.54 18.21 0.64
N ALA A 76 -13.62 19.02 1.15
CA ALA A 76 -12.19 18.73 1.12
C ALA A 76 -11.83 17.51 1.99
N LYS A 77 -12.45 17.37 3.17
CA LYS A 77 -12.29 16.21 4.04
C LYS A 77 -12.78 14.93 3.36
N ASP A 78 -13.98 14.97 2.78
CA ASP A 78 -14.58 13.83 2.08
C ASP A 78 -13.74 13.40 0.88
N TRP A 79 -13.19 14.35 0.12
CA TRP A 79 -12.32 14.04 -1.00
C TRP A 79 -11.03 13.33 -0.57
N ARG A 80 -10.40 13.80 0.52
CA ARG A 80 -9.22 13.12 1.11
C ARG A 80 -9.58 11.71 1.57
N GLN A 81 -10.68 11.54 2.29
CA GLN A 81 -11.13 10.24 2.77
C GLN A 81 -11.41 9.27 1.63
N ARG A 82 -12.09 9.72 0.57
CA ARG A 82 -12.35 8.90 -0.63
C ARG A 82 -11.06 8.51 -1.35
N ARG A 83 -10.07 9.40 -1.42
CA ARG A 83 -8.76 9.10 -2.01
C ARG A 83 -8.02 8.05 -1.19
N THR A 84 -7.93 8.22 0.13
CA THR A 84 -7.32 7.24 1.02
C THR A 84 -8.03 5.89 0.96
N ALA A 85 -9.36 5.87 0.90
CA ALA A 85 -10.12 4.64 0.73
C ALA A 85 -9.78 3.92 -0.59
N LYS A 86 -9.69 4.66 -1.71
CA LYS A 86 -9.25 4.10 -2.99
C LYS A 86 -7.84 3.55 -2.93
N GLU A 87 -6.91 4.25 -2.29
CA GLU A 87 -5.52 3.82 -2.11
C GLU A 87 -5.45 2.53 -1.27
N ILE A 88 -6.23 2.44 -0.18
CA ILE A 88 -6.32 1.22 0.65
C ILE A 88 -6.90 0.06 -0.16
N THR A 89 -7.97 0.27 -0.92
CA THR A 89 -8.57 -0.77 -1.76
C THR A 89 -7.61 -1.24 -2.85
N ALA A 90 -6.90 -0.32 -3.49
CA ALA A 90 -5.88 -0.64 -4.49
C ALA A 90 -4.72 -1.43 -3.88
N ALA A 91 -4.24 -1.03 -2.70
CA ALA A 91 -3.19 -1.75 -1.98
C ALA A 91 -3.63 -3.17 -1.59
N ARG A 92 -4.88 -3.35 -1.15
CA ARG A 92 -5.44 -4.67 -0.86
C ARG A 92 -5.52 -5.55 -2.10
N ALA A 93 -6.02 -5.01 -3.21
CA ALA A 93 -6.08 -5.73 -4.48
C ALA A 93 -4.67 -6.12 -4.98
N ALA A 94 -3.66 -5.27 -4.79
CA ALA A 94 -2.28 -5.58 -5.13
C ALA A 94 -1.69 -6.71 -4.25
N ILE A 95 -1.98 -6.72 -2.94
CA ILE A 95 -1.57 -7.81 -2.03
C ILE A 95 -2.26 -9.13 -2.41
N GLU A 96 -3.53 -9.08 -2.81
CA GLU A 96 -4.30 -10.27 -3.19
C GLU A 96 -3.90 -10.83 -4.57
N ALA A 97 -3.53 -9.95 -5.51
CA ALA A 97 -3.03 -10.32 -6.83
C ALA A 97 -1.56 -10.76 -6.83
N ALA A 98 -0.80 -10.43 -5.79
CA ALA A 98 0.58 -10.87 -5.67
C ALA A 98 0.62 -12.40 -5.48
N PRO A 99 1.41 -13.14 -6.28
CA PRO A 99 1.58 -14.57 -6.06
C PRO A 99 2.13 -14.80 -4.65
N ARG A 100 1.33 -15.47 -3.81
CA ARG A 100 1.74 -15.89 -2.47
C ARG A 100 2.70 -17.07 -2.61
N GLU A 101 3.96 -16.80 -2.96
CA GLU A 101 5.04 -17.71 -2.61
C GLU A 101 5.26 -17.60 -1.11
N ILE A 102 4.45 -18.34 -0.34
CA ILE A 102 4.72 -18.54 1.09
C ILE A 102 5.99 -19.40 1.11
N PRO A 103 7.16 -18.86 1.52
CA PRO A 103 8.36 -19.66 1.58
C PRO A 103 8.06 -20.81 2.55
N SER A 104 8.37 -22.04 2.15
CA SER A 104 8.17 -23.19 3.03
C SER A 104 8.91 -22.95 4.35
N LEU A 105 8.44 -23.55 5.45
CA LEU A 105 9.09 -23.43 6.76
C LEU A 105 10.60 -23.72 6.67
N SER A 106 11.02 -24.64 5.80
CA SER A 106 12.43 -24.93 5.53
C SER A 106 13.24 -23.76 4.97
N VAL A 107 12.66 -22.92 4.11
CA VAL A 107 13.31 -21.71 3.56
C VAL A 107 13.43 -20.64 4.65
N LEU A 108 12.37 -20.45 5.44
CA LEU A 108 12.41 -19.52 6.58
C LEU A 108 13.45 -19.92 7.63
N PHE A 109 13.55 -21.21 7.95
CA PHE A 109 14.58 -21.73 8.86
C PHE A 109 15.99 -21.58 8.30
N ALA A 110 16.20 -21.82 7.00
CA ALA A 110 17.50 -21.64 6.35
C ALA A 110 17.95 -20.18 6.40
N ARG A 111 17.05 -19.24 6.06
CA ARG A 111 17.31 -17.80 6.13
C ARG A 111 17.62 -17.32 7.54
N TYR A 112 16.82 -17.72 8.52
CA TYR A 112 17.07 -17.39 9.93
C TYR A 112 18.44 -17.88 10.42
N HIS A 113 18.85 -19.09 10.02
CA HIS A 113 20.17 -19.61 10.38
C HIS A 113 21.32 -18.93 9.63
N ALA A 114 21.12 -18.51 8.38
CA ALA A 114 22.09 -17.76 7.60
C ALA A 114 22.35 -16.38 8.23
N GLU A 115 21.27 -15.64 8.55
CA GLU A 115 21.35 -14.33 9.21
C GLU A 115 22.06 -14.41 10.57
N ARG A 116 21.77 -15.42 11.39
CA ARG A 116 22.49 -15.62 12.68
C ARG A 116 23.98 -15.95 12.54
N LYS A 117 24.41 -16.47 11.38
CA LYS A 117 25.82 -16.80 11.11
C LYS A 117 26.54 -15.69 10.34
N GLY A 118 25.85 -14.59 10.01
CA GLY A 118 26.40 -13.53 9.16
C GLY A 118 26.64 -13.97 7.73
N ALA A 119 25.95 -15.03 7.28
CA ALA A 119 26.00 -15.50 5.90
C ALA A 119 24.86 -14.86 5.10
N ASP A 120 25.14 -14.52 3.85
CA ASP A 120 24.13 -14.02 2.92
C ASP A 120 23.05 -15.10 2.70
N PRO A 121 21.76 -14.79 2.94
CA PRO A 121 20.67 -15.77 2.83
C PRO A 121 20.50 -16.32 1.41
N ASP A 122 20.83 -15.56 0.36
CA ASP A 122 20.71 -16.02 -1.03
C ASP A 122 21.81 -17.05 -1.34
N ILE A 123 23.01 -16.86 -0.78
CA ILE A 123 24.11 -17.83 -0.88
C ILE A 123 23.76 -19.10 -0.11
N ALA A 124 23.15 -18.98 1.08
CA ALA A 124 22.74 -20.12 1.89
C ALA A 124 21.64 -20.97 1.22
N GLU A 125 20.70 -20.32 0.53
CA GLU A 125 19.68 -21.02 -0.25
C GLU A 125 20.30 -21.75 -1.46
N GLY A 126 21.23 -21.11 -2.16
CA GLY A 126 22.01 -21.73 -3.23
C GLY A 126 22.78 -22.98 -2.77
N GLU A 127 23.44 -22.91 -1.61
CA GLU A 127 24.13 -24.07 -1.01
C GLU A 127 23.15 -25.18 -0.59
N ALA A 128 22.00 -24.82 -0.03
CA ALA A 128 20.97 -25.78 0.35
C ALA A 128 20.31 -26.46 -0.87
N ALA A 129 20.13 -25.73 -1.96
CA ALA A 129 19.65 -26.25 -3.24
C ALA A 129 20.71 -27.20 -3.87
N ALA A 130 21.97 -26.78 -3.91
CA ALA A 130 23.08 -27.63 -4.37
C ALA A 130 23.19 -28.92 -3.55
N ARG A 131 22.98 -28.83 -2.24
CA ARG A 131 22.96 -29.98 -1.33
C ARG A 131 21.82 -30.94 -1.61
N ARG A 132 20.63 -30.43 -1.93
CA ARG A 132 19.47 -31.26 -2.31
C ARG A 132 19.77 -32.07 -3.59
N LEU A 133 20.43 -31.46 -4.58
CA LEU A 133 20.78 -32.14 -5.84
C LEU A 133 21.65 -33.37 -5.61
N TYR A 134 22.80 -33.24 -4.93
CA TYR A 134 23.67 -34.41 -4.74
C TYR A 134 23.17 -35.39 -3.68
N MET A 135 22.38 -34.95 -2.70
CA MET A 135 21.73 -35.86 -1.75
C MET A 135 20.62 -36.69 -2.41
N GLY A 136 20.02 -36.23 -3.51
CA GLY A 136 18.98 -36.95 -4.24
C GLY A 136 19.49 -38.19 -5.00
N VAL A 137 20.80 -38.30 -5.21
CA VAL A 137 21.42 -39.39 -5.99
C VAL A 137 22.15 -40.37 -5.07
N ALA A 138 22.13 -41.66 -5.39
CA ALA A 138 22.95 -42.66 -4.69
C ALA A 138 24.44 -42.42 -4.96
N CYS A 139 25.31 -42.68 -4.00
CA CYS A 139 26.75 -42.49 -4.21
C CYS A 139 27.35 -43.65 -5.03
N PRO A 140 27.95 -43.42 -6.21
CA PRO A 140 28.57 -44.48 -7.01
C PRO A 140 29.99 -44.84 -6.53
N HIS A 141 30.50 -44.19 -5.48
CA HIS A 141 31.85 -44.44 -4.97
C HIS A 141 31.96 -45.88 -4.45
N PRO A 142 32.96 -46.69 -4.85
CA PRO A 142 32.97 -48.15 -4.64
C PRO A 142 32.80 -48.60 -3.18
N THR A 143 33.31 -47.81 -2.25
CA THR A 143 33.28 -48.10 -0.80
C THR A 143 32.14 -47.40 -0.07
N CYS A 144 31.38 -46.54 -0.74
CA CYS A 144 30.31 -45.75 -0.13
C CYS A 144 28.95 -46.38 -0.44
N ARG A 145 28.20 -46.76 0.59
CA ARG A 145 26.85 -47.34 0.45
C ARG A 145 25.74 -46.33 0.74
N ALA A 146 26.02 -45.03 0.58
CA ALA A 146 25.08 -43.97 0.89
C ALA A 146 23.95 -43.91 -0.13
N GLN A 147 22.73 -44.16 0.34
CA GLN A 147 21.47 -44.04 -0.42
C GLN A 147 21.06 -42.56 -0.57
N PRO A 148 20.08 -42.25 -1.46
CA PRO A 148 19.45 -40.94 -1.50
C PRO A 148 19.00 -40.46 -0.11
N GLY A 149 19.28 -39.21 0.22
CA GLY A 149 19.02 -38.60 1.53
C GLY A 149 20.05 -38.92 2.63
N GLN A 150 20.91 -39.92 2.46
CA GLN A 150 21.94 -40.30 3.44
C GLN A 150 23.27 -39.59 3.18
N GLN A 151 24.04 -39.30 4.24
CA GLN A 151 25.39 -38.74 4.09
C GLN A 151 26.38 -39.77 3.53
N CYS A 152 27.36 -39.29 2.75
CA CYS A 152 28.46 -40.13 2.31
C CYS A 152 29.32 -40.57 3.49
N THR A 153 29.67 -41.85 3.50
CA THR A 153 30.55 -42.49 4.49
C THR A 153 31.86 -42.90 3.85
N GLY A 154 32.97 -42.76 4.59
CA GLY A 154 34.29 -43.24 4.16
C GLY A 154 34.44 -44.75 4.27
N TYR A 155 35.65 -45.26 4.00
CA TYR A 155 35.97 -46.70 4.05
C TYR A 155 35.65 -47.36 5.41
N THR A 156 35.71 -46.58 6.50
CA THR A 156 35.42 -47.04 7.86
C THR A 156 33.92 -47.00 8.21
N GLY A 157 33.04 -46.68 7.27
CA GLY A 157 31.60 -46.51 7.49
C GLY A 157 31.22 -45.22 8.22
N ARG A 158 32.18 -44.39 8.61
CA ARG A 158 31.92 -43.11 9.30
C ARG A 158 31.61 -41.99 8.31
N PRO A 159 30.76 -41.01 8.68
CA PRO A 159 30.47 -39.85 7.83
C PRO A 159 31.73 -39.06 7.47
N LEU A 160 31.77 -38.53 6.25
CA LEU A 160 32.84 -37.64 5.80
C LEU A 160 32.85 -36.35 6.64
N ARG A 161 34.06 -35.94 7.08
CA ARG A 161 34.24 -34.74 7.92
C ARG A 161 34.73 -33.52 7.15
N LYS A 162 35.49 -33.72 6.06
CA LYS A 162 36.13 -32.63 5.30
C LYS A 162 35.32 -32.18 4.09
N THR A 163 34.57 -33.09 3.49
CA THR A 163 33.73 -32.82 2.33
C THR A 163 32.32 -33.32 2.58
N PRO A 164 31.29 -32.65 2.04
CA PRO A 164 29.91 -33.01 2.31
C PRO A 164 29.45 -34.26 1.52
N ALA A 165 30.14 -34.62 0.44
CA ALA A 165 29.94 -35.83 -0.35
C ALA A 165 31.24 -36.24 -1.07
N HIS A 166 31.30 -37.46 -1.59
CA HIS A 166 32.36 -37.85 -2.53
C HIS A 166 32.20 -37.13 -3.87
N PRO A 167 33.30 -36.76 -4.55
CA PRO A 167 33.24 -36.13 -5.88
C PRO A 167 32.37 -36.90 -6.87
N ALA A 168 32.49 -38.24 -6.87
CA ALA A 168 31.68 -39.12 -7.72
C ALA A 168 30.16 -38.97 -7.54
N ARG A 169 29.68 -38.58 -6.35
CA ARG A 169 28.25 -38.31 -6.11
C ARG A 169 27.84 -36.93 -6.64
N MET A 170 28.72 -35.93 -6.51
CA MET A 170 28.46 -34.60 -7.05
C MET A 170 28.42 -34.63 -8.58
N ASP A 171 29.33 -35.38 -9.22
CA ASP A 171 29.34 -35.53 -10.67
C ASP A 171 28.14 -36.33 -11.17
N ALA A 172 27.75 -37.41 -10.48
CA ALA A 172 26.51 -38.13 -10.80
C ALA A 172 25.26 -37.24 -10.71
N ALA A 173 25.20 -36.36 -9.70
CA ALA A 173 24.11 -35.41 -9.55
C ALA A 173 24.10 -34.34 -10.65
N ARG A 174 25.26 -33.87 -11.11
CA ARG A 174 25.36 -32.97 -12.27
C ARG A 174 24.83 -33.65 -13.54
N ILE A 175 25.16 -34.92 -13.76
CA ILE A 175 24.70 -35.66 -14.94
C ILE A 175 23.19 -35.91 -14.89
N GLN A 176 22.64 -36.23 -13.72
CA GLN A 176 21.21 -36.54 -13.57
C GLN A 176 20.29 -35.30 -13.62
N HIS A 177 20.85 -34.11 -13.36
CA HIS A 177 20.11 -32.85 -13.30
C HIS A 177 20.54 -31.81 -14.36
N ALA A 178 21.36 -32.22 -15.34
CA ALA A 178 21.65 -31.45 -16.56
C ALA A 178 20.58 -31.72 -17.62
#